data_AF-A0A2K4WBF4-F1
#
_entry.id   AF-A0A2K4WBF4-F1
#
_cell.length_a   1.000
_cell.length_b   1.000
_cell.length_c   1.000
_cell.angle_alpha   90.00
_cell.angle_beta   90.00
_cell.angle_gamma   90.00
#
_symmetry.space_group_name_H-M   'P 1'
#
loop_
_entity.id
_entity.type
_entity.pdbx_description
1 polymer ?
#
loop_
_entity_poly.entity_id
_entity_poly.type
_entity_poly.pdbx_seq_one_letter_code
_entity_poly.pdbx_strand_id
1 'polypeptide(L)'
;MTAYTQTLSDIEARIGNRAKAGQVIGNFNTLQMLRVRETATAELLTQQLPKVNVMTKTLVSGATDTSDPEANTDFTSSSQDRVSSTSVPLIEPAHIVSLPKGQMFSFQAGGQIWKVRMPLPKASNDDAMPKDLQELTQRMRASYNEQAGQWWSTSGGGPTKSFDLDQVG
;
A
#
# COMPACT_ATOMS: atom_id res chain seq x y z
N MET A 1 7.01 23.13 4.30
CA MET A 1 6.28 23.54 3.08
C MET A 1 5.46 22.35 2.62
N THR A 2 4.19 22.56 2.28
CA THR A 2 3.32 21.50 1.72
C THR A 2 2.80 21.99 0.39
N ALA A 3 2.97 21.20 -0.66
CA ALA A 3 2.49 21.52 -2.00
C ALA A 3 1.54 20.43 -2.47
N TYR A 4 0.49 20.83 -3.18
CA TYR A 4 -0.51 19.93 -3.77
C TYR A 4 -0.50 20.11 -5.29
N THR A 5 -0.41 19.00 -6.02
CA THR A 5 -0.48 18.98 -7.48
C THR A 5 -1.32 17.79 -7.94
N GLN A 6 -1.87 17.89 -9.15
CA GLN A 6 -2.58 16.78 -9.78
C GLN A 6 -1.64 15.94 -10.65
N THR A 7 -0.73 16.61 -11.38
CA THR A 7 0.25 15.95 -12.23
C THR A 7 1.64 16.56 -12.06
N LEU A 8 2.66 15.82 -12.49
CA LEU A 8 4.02 16.31 -12.60
C LEU A 8 4.12 17.40 -13.67
N SER A 9 3.38 17.25 -14.77
CA SER A 9 3.31 18.24 -15.85
C SER A 9 2.80 19.60 -15.37
N ASP A 10 1.87 19.65 -14.42
CA ASP A 10 1.38 20.92 -13.85
C ASP A 10 2.49 21.68 -13.11
N ILE A 11 3.39 20.95 -12.43
CA ILE A 11 4.55 21.55 -11.75
C ILE A 11 5.56 22.07 -12.79
N GLU A 12 5.84 21.26 -13.81
CA GLU A 12 6.78 21.64 -14.87
C GLU A 12 6.31 22.87 -15.65
N ALA A 13 5.03 22.90 -16.02
CA ALA A 13 4.42 24.03 -16.71
C ALA A 13 4.47 25.31 -15.86
N ARG A 14 4.26 25.20 -14.55
CA ARG A 14 4.27 26.37 -13.65
C ARG A 14 5.68 26.90 -13.36
N ILE A 15 6.70 26.03 -13.36
CA ILE A 15 8.11 26.42 -13.13
C ILE A 15 8.79 26.82 -14.45
N GLY A 16 8.30 26.33 -15.59
CA GLY A 16 8.85 26.61 -16.92
C GLY A 16 10.17 25.89 -17.23
N ASN A 17 10.67 25.06 -16.31
CA ASN A 17 11.92 24.31 -16.48
C ASN A 17 11.85 22.96 -15.75
N ARG A 18 12.01 21.87 -16.51
CA ARG A 18 12.01 20.48 -16.01
C ARG A 18 13.09 20.21 -14.96
N ALA A 19 14.31 20.73 -15.15
CA ALA A 19 15.39 20.53 -14.19
C ALA A 19 15.08 21.21 -12.85
N LYS A 20 14.50 22.41 -12.88
CA LYS A 20 14.13 23.15 -11.68
C LYS A 20 12.90 22.54 -10.98
N ALA A 21 11.96 21.99 -11.75
CA ALA A 21 10.86 21.21 -11.21
C ALA A 21 11.35 19.95 -10.49
N GLY A 22 12.29 19.21 -11.10
CA GLY A 22 12.93 18.05 -10.47
C GLY A 22 13.65 18.40 -9.18
N GLN A 23 14.35 19.54 -9.13
CA GLN A 23 15.00 20.01 -7.90
C GLN A 23 14.00 20.33 -6.79
N VAL A 24 12.89 21.00 -7.12
CA VAL A 24 11.84 21.33 -6.15
C VAL A 24 11.18 20.05 -5.62
N ILE A 25 10.89 19.09 -6.51
CA ILE A 25 10.33 17.78 -6.15
C ILE A 25 11.30 17.02 -5.24
N GLY A 26 12.59 16.96 -5.58
CA GLY A 26 13.60 16.25 -4.81
C GLY A 26 13.85 16.83 -3.42
N ASN A 27 13.55 18.12 -3.21
CA ASN A 27 13.65 18.75 -1.90
C ASN A 27 12.49 18.39 -0.95
N PHE A 28 11.42 17.77 -1.44
CA PHE A 28 10.35 17.28 -0.57
C PHE A 28 10.72 15.93 0.03
N ASN A 29 10.96 15.93 1.35
CA ASN A 29 11.29 14.71 2.09
C ASN A 29 10.13 13.70 2.20
N THR A 30 8.90 14.14 1.95
CA THR A 30 7.70 13.32 2.10
C THR A 30 6.80 13.46 0.89
N LEU A 31 6.30 12.33 0.39
CA LEU A 31 5.41 12.27 -0.76
C LEU A 31 4.16 11.47 -0.40
N GLN A 32 3.01 12.13 -0.51
CA GLN A 32 1.70 11.51 -0.32
C GLN A 32 1.06 11.29 -1.68
N MET A 33 1.03 10.05 -2.14
CA MET A 33 0.54 9.68 -3.46
C MET A 33 -0.85 9.06 -3.38
N LEU A 34 -1.87 9.84 -3.77
CA LEU A 34 -3.21 9.33 -4.03
C LEU A 34 -3.29 8.73 -5.45
N ARG A 35 -4.48 8.25 -5.83
CA ARG A 35 -4.73 7.78 -7.18
C ARG A 35 -4.41 8.88 -8.21
N VAL A 36 -3.46 8.62 -9.09
CA VAL A 36 -3.15 9.47 -10.26
C VAL A 36 -3.55 8.78 -11.55
N ARG A 37 -3.77 9.58 -12.60
CA ARG A 37 -4.10 9.09 -13.95
C ARG A 37 -2.85 8.88 -14.81
N GLU A 38 -1.84 9.73 -14.61
CA GLU A 38 -0.64 9.75 -15.41
C GLU A 38 0.42 8.78 -14.85
N THR A 39 0.92 7.88 -15.68
CA THR A 39 1.95 6.91 -15.31
C THR A 39 3.26 7.58 -14.89
N ALA A 40 3.68 8.65 -15.59
CA ALA A 40 4.91 9.38 -15.26
C ALA A 40 4.85 10.01 -13.86
N THR A 41 3.67 10.46 -13.42
CA THR A 41 3.48 10.95 -12.05
C THR A 41 3.53 9.80 -11.03
N ALA A 42 3.00 8.62 -11.35
CA ALA A 42 3.10 7.45 -10.46
C ALA A 42 4.56 6.96 -10.32
N GLU A 43 5.34 7.05 -11.41
CA GLU A 43 6.74 6.68 -11.44
C GLU A 43 7.61 7.51 -10.48
N LEU A 44 7.21 8.75 -10.21
CA LEU A 44 7.88 9.60 -9.22
C LEU A 44 7.97 8.90 -7.85
N LEU A 45 6.94 8.17 -7.43
CA LEU A 45 6.98 7.38 -6.20
C LEU A 45 7.70 6.04 -6.42
N THR A 46 7.34 5.28 -7.46
CA THR A 46 7.78 3.89 -7.60
C THR A 46 9.27 3.75 -7.91
N GLN A 47 9.88 4.74 -8.57
CA GLN A 47 11.32 4.75 -8.84
C GLN A 47 12.17 5.03 -7.60
N GLN A 48 11.59 5.63 -6.55
CA GLN A 48 12.30 5.90 -5.29
C GLN A 48 12.33 4.68 -4.35
N LEU A 49 11.55 3.63 -4.63
CA LEU A 49 11.43 2.46 -3.77
C LEU A 49 12.46 1.39 -4.12
N PRO A 50 12.99 0.66 -3.13
CA PRO A 50 13.88 -0.46 -3.38
C PRO A 50 13.15 -1.59 -4.12
N LYS A 51 13.91 -2.36 -4.91
CA LYS A 51 13.43 -3.64 -5.46
C LYS A 51 13.48 -4.71 -4.37
N VAL A 52 12.53 -5.63 -4.40
CA VAL A 52 12.46 -6.77 -3.49
C VAL A 52 12.73 -8.07 -4.24
N ASN A 53 13.45 -8.98 -3.61
CA ASN A 53 13.69 -10.31 -4.17
C ASN A 53 12.58 -11.25 -3.71
N VAL A 54 11.84 -11.80 -4.66
CA VAL A 54 10.78 -12.79 -4.41
C VAL A 54 11.33 -14.17 -4.76
N MET A 55 11.24 -15.08 -3.79
CA MET A 55 11.59 -16.49 -3.98
C MET A 55 10.37 -17.22 -4.53
N THR A 56 10.51 -17.80 -5.71
CA THR A 56 9.47 -18.64 -6.32
C THR A 56 9.97 -20.08 -6.32
N LYS A 57 9.17 -20.98 -5.74
CA LYS A 57 9.39 -22.42 -5.81
C LYS A 57 8.61 -22.98 -6.99
N THR A 58 9.31 -23.53 -7.96
CA THR A 58 8.69 -24.21 -9.10
C THR A 58 8.97 -25.69 -8.96
N LEU A 59 7.91 -26.47 -8.72
CA LEU A 59 7.99 -27.92 -8.75
C LEU A 59 8.08 -28.38 -10.20
N VAL A 60 9.22 -28.95 -10.60
CA VAL A 60 9.38 -29.58 -11.90
C VAL A 60 9.28 -31.08 -11.68
N SER A 61 8.22 -31.69 -12.19
CA SER A 61 8.06 -33.14 -12.24
C SER A 61 8.38 -33.61 -13.65
N GLY A 62 9.42 -34.43 -13.80
CA GLY A 62 9.81 -35.05 -15.05
C GLY A 62 9.61 -36.56 -14.96
N ALA A 63 8.86 -37.11 -15.91
CA ALA A 63 8.76 -38.54 -16.14
C ALA A 63 9.58 -38.88 -17.39
N THR A 64 10.55 -39.78 -17.26
CA THR A 64 11.39 -40.22 -18.37
C THR A 64 11.11 -41.70 -18.62
N ASP A 65 10.65 -42.00 -19.84
CA ASP A 65 10.44 -43.36 -20.34
C ASP A 65 11.73 -43.88 -20.98
N THR A 66 12.09 -45.13 -20.72
CA THR A 66 13.29 -45.76 -21.27
C THR A 66 12.91 -46.65 -22.44
N SER A 67 13.50 -46.42 -23.62
CA SER A 67 13.20 -47.22 -24.81
C SER A 67 14.12 -48.44 -24.97
N ASP A 68 14.79 -48.87 -23.89
CA ASP A 68 15.71 -50.01 -23.89
C ASP A 68 15.01 -51.31 -23.44
N PRO A 69 14.86 -52.31 -24.32
CA PRO A 69 14.17 -53.57 -24.02
C PRO A 69 14.91 -54.50 -23.03
N GLU A 70 16.17 -54.21 -22.67
CA GLU A 70 16.95 -54.98 -21.66
C GLU A 70 16.94 -54.29 -20.27
N ALA A 71 16.38 -53.08 -20.15
CA ALA A 71 16.37 -52.33 -18.90
C ALA A 71 15.23 -52.78 -17.96
N ASN A 72 15.58 -53.21 -16.74
CA ASN A 72 14.67 -53.78 -15.74
C ASN A 72 13.79 -52.72 -15.01
N THR A 73 13.54 -51.57 -15.64
CA THR A 73 12.80 -50.44 -15.05
C THR A 73 11.98 -49.73 -16.13
N ASP A 74 10.66 -49.92 -16.14
CA ASP A 74 9.74 -49.35 -17.15
C ASP A 74 9.46 -47.84 -16.98
N PHE A 75 9.77 -47.23 -15.83
CA PHE A 75 9.45 -45.82 -15.58
C PHE A 75 10.37 -45.21 -14.52
N THR A 76 10.97 -44.05 -14.81
CA THR A 76 11.69 -43.25 -13.81
C THR A 76 11.02 -41.89 -13.64
N SER A 77 10.48 -41.64 -12.45
CA SER A 77 9.96 -40.33 -12.05
C SER A 77 11.00 -39.58 -11.24
N SER A 78 11.31 -38.35 -11.63
CA SER A 78 12.08 -37.43 -10.82
C SER A 78 11.25 -36.18 -10.53
N SER A 79 11.15 -35.82 -9.25
CA SER A 79 10.55 -34.57 -8.81
C SER A 79 11.66 -33.69 -8.26
N GLN A 80 11.91 -32.54 -8.90
CA GLN A 80 12.90 -31.56 -8.45
C GLN A 80 12.16 -30.27 -8.04
N ASP A 81 12.41 -29.78 -6.83
CA ASP A 81 11.99 -28.43 -6.42
C ASP A 81 13.07 -27.44 -6.84
N ARG A 82 12.76 -26.58 -7.82
CA ARG A 82 13.66 -25.52 -8.26
C ARG A 82 13.23 -24.22 -7.59
N VAL A 83 14.05 -23.75 -6.65
CA VAL A 83 13.89 -22.42 -6.04
C VAL A 83 14.62 -21.40 -6.89
N SER A 84 13.90 -20.43 -7.45
CA SER A 84 14.46 -19.30 -8.19
C SER A 84 14.16 -17.97 -7.50
N SER A 85 15.15 -17.09 -7.43
CA SER A 85 14.99 -15.72 -6.93
C SER A 85 14.78 -14.76 -8.10
N THR A 86 13.75 -13.92 -8.07
CA THR A 86 13.53 -12.85 -9.05
C THR A 86 13.39 -11.50 -8.35
N SER A 87 14.11 -10.49 -8.85
CA SER A 87 14.04 -9.12 -8.32
C SER A 87 12.91 -8.35 -8.98
N VAL A 88 11.91 -7.92 -8.21
CA VAL A 88 10.72 -7.19 -8.67
C VAL A 88 10.60 -5.84 -7.96
N PRO A 89 10.03 -4.81 -8.60
CA PRO A 89 9.74 -3.54 -7.94
C PRO A 89 8.76 -3.75 -6.76
N LEU A 90 8.99 -3.05 -5.65
CA LEU A 90 8.10 -3.15 -4.47
C LEU A 90 6.67 -2.69 -4.78
N ILE A 91 6.54 -1.62 -5.58
CA ILE A 91 5.25 -1.08 -6.03
C ILE A 91 5.39 -0.71 -7.51
N GLU A 92 4.47 -1.19 -8.33
CA GLU A 92 4.38 -0.81 -9.73
C GLU A 92 3.48 0.41 -9.93
N PRO A 93 3.70 1.21 -11.00
CA PRO A 93 2.83 2.35 -11.33
C PRO A 93 1.35 1.95 -11.45
N ALA A 94 1.07 0.73 -11.93
CA ALA A 94 -0.27 0.17 -12.02
C ALA A 94 -1.00 0.11 -10.66
N HIS A 95 -0.28 -0.12 -9.56
CA HIS A 95 -0.86 -0.14 -8.22
C HIS A 95 -1.31 1.26 -7.75
N ILE A 96 -0.68 2.32 -8.26
CA ILE A 96 -1.06 3.71 -7.95
C ILE A 96 -2.30 4.11 -8.77
N VAL A 97 -2.32 3.76 -10.06
CA VAL A 97 -3.42 4.10 -10.97
C VAL A 97 -4.72 3.40 -10.60
N SER A 98 -4.62 2.19 -10.03
CA SER A 98 -5.75 1.38 -9.57
C SER A 98 -6.19 1.67 -8.12
N LEU A 99 -5.59 2.66 -7.44
CA LEU A 99 -5.92 2.99 -6.05
C LEU A 99 -7.42 3.27 -5.86
N PRO A 100 -8.09 2.60 -4.91
CA PRO A 100 -9.44 2.94 -4.49
C PRO A 100 -9.52 4.35 -3.89
N LYS A 101 -10.70 4.97 -3.96
CA LYS A 101 -10.93 6.28 -3.31
C LYS A 101 -10.72 6.15 -1.80
N GLY A 102 -10.08 7.16 -1.21
CA GLY A 102 -9.73 7.15 0.21
C GLY A 102 -8.54 6.25 0.54
N GLN A 103 -7.73 5.82 -0.44
CA GLN A 103 -6.45 5.17 -0.19
C GLN A 103 -5.29 5.96 -0.78
N MET A 104 -4.13 5.87 -0.15
CA MET A 104 -2.90 6.48 -0.63
C MET A 104 -1.66 5.68 -0.22
N PHE A 105 -0.55 5.93 -0.91
CA PHE A 105 0.76 5.53 -0.46
C PHE A 105 1.51 6.74 0.11
N SER A 106 2.04 6.58 1.31
CA SER A 106 2.79 7.61 2.03
C SER A 106 4.25 7.23 2.06
N PHE A 107 5.08 7.97 1.33
CA PHE A 107 6.52 7.89 1.43
C PHE A 107 7.01 8.95 2.39
N GLN A 108 7.59 8.50 3.51
CA GLN A 108 8.02 9.37 4.59
C GLN A 108 9.54 9.50 4.62
N ALA A 109 10.02 10.55 5.28
CA ALA A 109 11.43 10.76 5.52
C ALA A 109 12.03 9.52 6.22
N GLY A 110 13.13 8.99 5.67
CA GLY A 110 13.74 7.75 6.16
C GLY A 110 13.44 6.50 5.31
N GLY A 111 12.81 6.65 4.13
CA GLY A 111 12.64 5.55 3.18
C GLY A 111 11.50 4.58 3.53
N GLN A 112 10.65 4.95 4.50
CA GLN A 112 9.50 4.15 4.89
C GLN A 112 8.31 4.41 3.98
N ILE A 113 7.66 3.34 3.55
CA ILE A 113 6.45 3.37 2.72
C ILE A 113 5.27 2.82 3.51
N TRP A 114 4.16 3.57 3.53
CA TRP A 114 2.94 3.18 4.21
C TRP A 114 1.78 3.13 3.24
N LYS A 115 0.94 2.10 3.37
CA LYS A 115 -0.36 2.04 2.72
C LYS A 115 -1.41 2.60 3.67
N VAL A 116 -1.97 3.77 3.34
CA VAL A 116 -2.91 4.48 4.22
C VAL A 116 -4.32 4.40 3.68
N ARG A 117 -5.29 4.15 4.57
CA ARG A 117 -6.73 4.25 4.30
C ARG A 117 -7.28 5.44 5.07
N MET A 118 -7.84 6.40 4.34
CA MET A 118 -8.51 7.58 4.88
C MET A 118 -10.03 7.32 4.93
N PRO A 119 -10.70 7.66 6.04
CA PRO A 119 -12.15 7.62 6.09
C PRO A 119 -12.72 8.63 5.09
N LEU A 120 -13.70 8.19 4.31
CA LEU A 120 -14.43 9.08 3.41
C LEU A 120 -15.48 9.85 4.22
N PRO A 121 -15.60 11.17 4.06
CA PRO A 121 -16.65 11.94 4.72
C PRO A 121 -18.02 11.41 4.26
N LYS A 122 -18.92 11.15 5.21
CA LYS A 122 -20.32 10.80 4.93
C LYS A 122 -21.02 12.04 4.37
N ALA A 123 -21.93 11.84 3.41
CA ALA A 123 -22.67 12.94 2.78
C ALA A 123 -23.72 13.59 3.70
N SER A 124 -24.17 12.87 4.72
CA SER A 124 -25.06 13.38 5.77
C SER A 124 -24.26 14.21 6.78
N ASN A 125 -24.79 15.39 7.14
CA ASN A 125 -24.33 16.13 8.31
C ASN A 125 -24.46 15.20 9.52
N ASP A 126 -23.33 14.69 9.99
CA ASP A 126 -23.25 13.85 11.18
C ASP A 126 -23.21 14.81 12.38
N ASP A 127 -24.15 14.71 13.33
CA ASP A 127 -24.19 15.56 14.54
C ASP A 127 -22.89 15.45 15.37
N ALA A 128 -22.10 14.39 15.14
CA ALA A 128 -20.79 14.18 15.74
C ALA A 128 -19.63 14.90 15.03
N MET A 129 -19.85 15.47 13.83
CA MET A 129 -18.80 16.16 13.08
C MET A 129 -18.61 17.57 13.67
N PRO A 130 -17.43 17.88 14.25
CA PRO A 130 -17.17 19.21 14.82
C PRO A 130 -17.24 20.26 13.72
N LYS A 131 -17.65 21.48 14.10
CA LYS A 131 -17.87 22.57 13.14
C LYS A 131 -16.57 22.96 12.44
N ASP A 132 -15.44 22.87 13.15
CA ASP A 132 -14.13 23.26 12.66
C ASP A 132 -13.02 22.27 13.02
N LEU A 133 -11.97 22.24 12.20
CA LEU A 133 -10.77 21.41 12.40
C LEU A 133 -10.04 21.74 13.71
N GLN A 134 -10.16 22.97 14.21
CA GLN A 134 -9.59 23.38 15.50
C GLN A 134 -10.29 22.70 16.68
N GLU A 135 -11.62 22.59 16.63
CA GLU A 135 -12.40 21.88 17.65
C GLU A 135 -12.09 20.37 17.59
N LEU A 136 -11.96 19.81 16.39
CA LEU A 136 -11.53 18.42 16.22
C LEU A 136 -10.14 18.19 16.83
N THR A 137 -9.16 19.05 16.53
CA THR A 137 -7.78 18.87 17.03
C THR A 137 -7.68 19.06 18.54
N GLN A 138 -8.48 19.95 19.14
CA GLN A 138 -8.58 20.07 20.60
C GLN A 138 -9.18 18.81 21.23
N ARG A 139 -10.29 18.29 20.67
CA ARG A 139 -10.89 17.02 21.11
C ARG A 139 -9.92 15.86 20.97
N MET A 140 -9.26 15.72 19.82
CA MET A 140 -8.25 14.69 19.59
C MET A 140 -7.11 14.81 20.60
N ARG A 141 -6.59 16.01 20.88
CA ARG A 141 -5.52 16.19 21.87
C ARG A 141 -5.95 15.80 23.29
N ALA A 142 -7.20 16.08 23.67
CA ALA A 142 -7.74 15.64 24.95
C ALA A 142 -7.87 14.10 25.02
N SER A 143 -8.48 13.48 24.01
CA SER A 143 -8.72 12.03 23.95
C SER A 143 -7.44 11.21 23.78
N TYR A 144 -6.45 11.70 23.00
CA TYR A 144 -5.20 10.97 22.77
C TYR A 144 -4.36 10.85 24.04
N ASN A 145 -4.42 11.83 24.94
CA ASN A 145 -3.74 11.79 26.23
C ASN A 145 -4.40 10.81 27.20
N GLU A 146 -5.72 10.60 27.09
CA GLU A 146 -6.49 9.70 27.95
C GLU A 146 -6.54 8.24 27.45
N GLN A 147 -6.48 8.01 26.13
CA GLN A 147 -6.65 6.69 25.50
C GLN A 147 -5.41 6.19 24.73
N ALA A 148 -4.21 6.70 25.04
CA ALA A 148 -2.94 6.33 24.39
C ALA A 148 -2.63 4.81 24.35
N GLY A 149 -3.33 3.99 25.14
CA GLY A 149 -3.20 2.53 25.19
C GLY A 149 -4.38 1.71 24.67
N GLN A 150 -5.39 2.27 23.98
CA GLN A 150 -6.61 1.53 23.60
C GLN A 150 -7.00 1.65 22.11
N TRP A 151 -6.10 2.12 21.24
CA TRP A 151 -6.44 2.45 19.85
C TRP A 151 -6.89 1.26 18.98
N TRP A 152 -6.70 0.01 19.42
CA TRP A 152 -7.17 -1.20 18.73
C TRP A 152 -8.60 -1.62 19.09
N SER A 153 -9.24 -1.03 20.11
CA SER A 153 -10.63 -1.36 20.47
C SER A 153 -11.67 -0.61 19.62
N THR A 154 -11.27 0.42 18.87
CA THR A 154 -12.20 1.41 18.30
C THR A 154 -12.41 1.27 16.79
N SER A 155 -11.85 0.24 16.13
CA SER A 155 -12.06 -0.02 14.70
C SER A 155 -12.80 -1.33 14.45
N GLY A 156 -14.06 -1.38 14.85
CA GLY A 156 -14.98 -2.43 14.46
C GLY A 156 -16.38 -1.87 14.26
N GLY A 157 -16.80 -1.69 13.00
CA GLY A 157 -18.23 -1.65 12.70
C GLY A 157 -18.84 -2.93 13.26
N GLY A 158 -19.66 -2.80 14.29
CA GLY A 158 -20.10 -3.96 15.06
C GLY A 158 -21.01 -4.90 14.26
N PRO A 159 -21.00 -6.21 14.55
CA PRO A 159 -22.18 -7.03 14.40
C PRO A 159 -23.03 -6.94 15.69
N THR A 160 -24.26 -6.46 15.50
CA THR A 160 -25.52 -6.85 16.17
C THR A 160 -25.52 -7.21 17.66
N LYS A 161 -26.21 -6.33 18.42
CA LYS A 161 -27.17 -6.57 19.52
C LYS A 161 -27.02 -7.85 20.36
N SER A 162 -26.88 -7.61 21.67
CA SER A 162 -27.29 -8.47 22.79
C SER A 162 -26.81 -9.92 22.75
N PHE A 163 -25.70 -10.19 23.45
CA PHE A 163 -25.47 -11.50 24.06
C PHE A 163 -25.18 -11.25 25.54
N ASP A 164 -26.16 -11.58 26.37
CA ASP A 164 -26.15 -11.42 27.82
C ASP A 164 -25.61 -12.72 28.43
N LEU A 165 -24.52 -12.64 29.19
CA LEU A 165 -23.86 -13.82 29.77
C LEU A 165 -24.45 -14.21 31.14
N ASP A 166 -25.34 -13.38 31.72
CA ASP A 166 -25.93 -13.61 33.05
C ASP A 166 -27.30 -14.33 33.00
N GLN A 167 -27.66 -14.94 31.87
CA GLN A 167 -28.82 -15.86 31.77
C GLN A 167 -28.45 -17.35 31.69
N VAL A 168 -27.18 -17.72 31.91
CA VAL A 168 -26.80 -19.13 32.10
C VAL A 168 -25.82 -19.24 33.25
N GLY A 169 -26.37 -19.33 34.46
CA GLY A 169 -25.64 -19.51 35.71
C GLY A 169 -26.53 -19.29 36.93
#